data_AF-A0A9X9WD59-F1
#
_entry.id   AF-A0A9X9WD59-F1
#
_cell.length_a   1.000
_cell.length_b   1.000
_cell.length_c   1.000
_cell.angle_alpha   90.00
_cell.angle_beta   90.00
_cell.angle_gamma   90.00
#
_symmetry.space_group_name_H-M   'P 1'
#
loop_
_entity.id
_entity.type
_entity.pdbx_description
1 polymer ?
#
loop_
_entity_poly.entity_id
_entity_poly.type
_entity_poly.pdbx_seq_one_letter_code
_entity_poly.pdbx_strand_id
1 'polypeptide(L)'
;MDAPALPPPAPRPLRAPAATGDEAAMRRAARDFEAQAFATLLQPVFSTADLSRSRFGGGAAEAQWQPFLVEAYAAAAVRAGAGLGLSDTVLREMNRLRAAATPNTGETAP
;
A
#
# COMPACT_ATOMS: atom_id res chain seq x y z
N MET A 1 14.43 -7.93 -33.62
CA MET A 1 14.19 -9.00 -32.63
C MET A 1 13.15 -8.45 -31.67
N ASP A 2 11.88 -8.57 -32.03
CA ASP A 2 10.76 -8.10 -31.20
C ASP A 2 10.64 -9.02 -29.98
N ALA A 3 11.02 -8.50 -28.81
CA ALA A 3 10.80 -9.19 -27.55
C ALA A 3 9.30 -9.20 -27.25
N PRO A 4 8.71 -10.34 -26.86
CA PRO A 4 7.29 -10.41 -26.55
C PRO A 4 6.97 -9.50 -25.36
N ALA A 5 6.03 -8.56 -25.58
CA ALA A 5 5.50 -7.70 -24.54
C ALA A 5 4.81 -8.56 -23.47
N LEU A 6 5.39 -8.60 -22.27
CA LEU A 6 4.80 -9.28 -21.12
C LEU A 6 3.59 -8.47 -20.62
N PRO A 7 2.51 -9.14 -20.18
CA PRO A 7 1.33 -8.47 -19.68
C PRO A 7 1.66 -7.60 -18.45
N PRO A 8 0.98 -6.46 -18.26
CA PRO A 8 1.21 -5.57 -17.12
C PRO A 8 0.96 -6.31 -15.79
N PRO A 9 1.74 -6.04 -14.73
CA PRO A 9 1.55 -6.68 -13.44
C PRO A 9 0.16 -6.35 -12.90
N ALA A 10 -0.60 -7.38 -12.55
CA ALA A 10 -1.94 -7.22 -12.00
C ALA A 10 -1.86 -6.52 -10.61
N PRO A 11 -2.80 -5.61 -10.29
CA PRO A 11 -2.84 -4.95 -8.99
C PRO A 11 -2.99 -6.00 -7.88
N ARG A 12 -2.08 -5.93 -6.90
CA ARG A 12 -2.08 -6.87 -5.78
C ARG A 12 -3.34 -6.65 -4.94
N PRO A 13 -4.17 -7.68 -4.68
CA PRO A 13 -5.43 -7.50 -3.98
C PRO A 13 -5.18 -6.97 -2.57
N LEU A 14 -5.97 -5.97 -2.16
CA LEU A 14 -6.00 -5.45 -0.80
C LEU A 14 -6.41 -6.61 0.13
N ARG A 15 -5.47 -7.07 0.96
CA ARG A 15 -5.76 -8.09 1.96
C ARG A 15 -6.63 -7.43 3.02
N ALA A 16 -7.90 -7.82 3.09
CA ALA A 16 -8.77 -7.41 4.17
C ALA A 16 -8.11 -7.79 5.52
N PRO A 17 -8.05 -6.87 6.50
CA PRO A 17 -7.50 -7.19 7.80
C PRO A 17 -8.33 -8.33 8.40
N ALA A 18 -7.68 -9.46 8.71
CA ALA A 18 -8.31 -10.51 9.49
C ALA A 18 -8.69 -9.91 10.85
N ALA A 19 -9.95 -10.07 11.26
CA ALA A 19 -10.49 -9.56 12.52
C ALA A 19 -9.96 -10.34 13.74
N THR A 20 -8.67 -10.65 13.78
CA THR A 20 -8.03 -11.17 14.99
C THR A 20 -7.66 -10.00 15.89
N GLY A 21 -7.79 -10.17 17.20
CA GLY A 21 -7.62 -9.12 18.22
C GLY A 21 -6.22 -8.52 18.35
N ASP A 22 -5.37 -8.68 17.35
CA ASP A 22 -3.99 -8.24 17.36
C ASP A 22 -3.86 -6.79 16.88
N GLU A 23 -3.69 -5.88 17.84
CA GLU A 23 -3.46 -4.46 17.60
C GLU A 23 -2.21 -4.20 16.72
N ALA A 24 -1.18 -5.04 16.82
CA ALA A 24 0.00 -4.91 15.99
C ALA A 24 -0.30 -5.25 14.52
N ALA A 25 -1.13 -6.27 14.27
CA ALA A 25 -1.59 -6.61 12.93
C ALA A 25 -2.44 -5.48 12.32
N MET A 26 -3.28 -4.82 13.13
CA MET A 26 -4.08 -3.68 12.66
C MET A 26 -3.22 -2.45 12.34
N ARG A 27 -2.26 -2.11 13.21
CA ARG A 27 -1.30 -1.04 12.94
C ARG A 27 -0.54 -1.30 11.64
N ARG A 28 -0.13 -2.56 11.41
CA ARG A 28 0.52 -2.96 10.18
C ARG A 28 -0.40 -2.79 8.97
N ALA A 29 -1.63 -3.28 9.04
CA ALA A 29 -2.60 -3.14 7.96
C ALA A 29 -2.88 -1.67 7.61
N ALA A 30 -2.97 -0.79 8.61
CA ALA A 30 -3.14 0.65 8.40
C ALA A 30 -1.93 1.29 7.71
N ARG A 31 -0.71 0.90 8.09
CA ARG A 31 0.53 1.33 7.43
C ARG A 31 0.65 0.81 6.00
N ASP A 32 0.28 -0.44 5.78
CA ASP A 32 0.30 -1.06 4.45
C ASP A 32 -0.70 -0.35 3.51
N PHE A 33 -1.89 0.01 4.03
CA PHE A 33 -2.87 0.82 3.29
C PHE A 33 -2.30 2.18 2.91
N GLU A 34 -1.68 2.90 3.87
CA GLU A 34 -1.05 4.19 3.58
C GLU A 34 0.07 4.06 2.53
N ALA A 35 0.89 3.01 2.62
CA ALA A 35 1.96 2.76 1.66
C ALA A 35 1.42 2.57 0.23
N GLN A 36 0.32 1.85 0.07
CA GLN A 36 -0.32 1.66 -1.23
C GLN A 36 -0.93 2.96 -1.76
N ALA A 37 -1.65 3.71 -0.91
CA ALA A 37 -2.21 5.00 -1.29
C ALA A 37 -1.10 5.98 -1.68
N PHE A 38 -0.02 6.02 -0.91
CA PHE A 38 1.13 6.88 -1.19
C PHE A 38 1.85 6.49 -2.47
N ALA A 39 2.03 5.19 -2.73
CA ALA A 39 2.60 4.70 -3.98
C ALA A 39 1.80 5.17 -5.21
N THR A 40 0.46 5.08 -5.17
CA THR A 40 -0.40 5.59 -6.25
C THR A 40 -0.23 7.09 -6.48
N LEU A 41 -0.09 7.88 -5.41
CA LEU A 41 0.14 9.33 -5.50
C LEU A 41 1.55 9.68 -5.96
N LEU A 42 2.53 8.80 -5.72
CA LEU A 42 3.91 8.95 -6.19
C LEU A 42 4.08 8.61 -7.67
N GLN A 43 3.19 7.81 -8.28
CA GLN A 43 3.30 7.40 -9.69
C GLN A 43 3.52 8.56 -10.67
N PRO A 44 2.78 9.70 -10.60
CA PRO A 44 2.98 10.82 -11.52
C PRO A 44 4.35 11.50 -11.39
N VAL A 45 4.94 11.49 -10.19
CA VAL A 45 6.28 12.07 -9.97
C VAL A 45 7.32 11.31 -10.79
N PHE A 46 7.17 9.99 -10.90
CA PHE A 46 8.08 9.15 -11.68
C PHE A 46 7.72 9.03 -13.16
N SER A 47 6.45 9.26 -13.54
CA SER A 47 6.06 9.26 -14.95
C SER A 47 6.55 10.50 -15.71
N THR A 48 6.70 11.64 -15.00
CA THR A 48 7.26 12.87 -15.59
C THR A 48 8.77 12.83 -15.77
N ALA A 49 9.46 11.97 -15.01
CA ALA A 49 10.90 11.76 -15.08
C ALA A 49 11.28 10.61 -16.03
N ASP A 50 10.55 10.41 -17.14
CA ASP A 50 10.75 9.28 -18.05
C ASP A 50 12.13 9.31 -18.73
N LEU A 51 13.15 8.86 -18.00
CA LEU A 51 14.52 8.71 -18.44
C LEU A 51 14.68 7.53 -19.39
N SER A 52 13.68 6.66 -19.55
CA SER A 52 13.75 5.49 -20.44
C SER A 52 14.01 5.88 -21.90
N ARG A 53 13.62 7.10 -22.30
CA ARG A 53 13.87 7.70 -23.62
C ARG A 53 15.12 8.58 -23.67
N SER A 54 15.81 8.77 -22.54
CA SER A 54 17.07 9.49 -22.47
C SER A 54 18.22 8.61 -22.93
N ARG A 55 19.21 9.22 -23.59
CA ARG A 55 20.46 8.61 -24.06
C ARG A 55 21.32 7.95 -22.97
N PHE A 56 20.97 8.14 -21.69
CA PHE A 56 21.62 7.51 -20.52
C PHE A 56 20.64 6.73 -19.62
N GLY A 57 19.42 6.46 -20.08
CA GLY A 57 18.43 5.69 -19.31
C GLY A 57 18.52 4.18 -19.51
N GLY A 58 17.93 3.41 -18.59
CA GLY A 58 17.86 1.95 -18.62
C GLY A 58 16.79 1.36 -19.55
N GLY A 59 16.16 2.19 -20.39
CA GLY A 59 15.22 1.77 -21.44
C GLY A 59 13.98 1.02 -20.93
N ALA A 60 13.44 0.14 -21.79
CA ALA A 60 12.23 -0.62 -21.49
C ALA A 60 12.38 -1.57 -20.28
N ALA A 61 13.60 -2.03 -19.99
CA ALA A 61 13.87 -2.85 -18.81
C ALA A 61 13.64 -2.04 -17.52
N GLU A 62 14.20 -0.83 -17.43
CA GLU A 62 13.99 0.05 -16.27
C GLU A 62 12.50 0.40 -16.08
N ALA A 63 11.80 0.71 -17.17
CA ALA A 63 10.37 1.03 -17.14
C ALA A 63 9.53 -0.10 -16.51
N GLN A 64 9.90 -1.36 -16.75
CA GLN A 64 9.23 -2.53 -16.17
C GLN A 64 9.43 -2.63 -14.64
N TRP A 65 10.62 -2.27 -14.15
CA TRP A 65 10.96 -2.36 -12.72
C TRP A 65 10.57 -1.12 -11.91
N GLN A 66 10.29 -0.01 -12.60
CA GLN A 66 9.95 1.28 -12.02
C GLN A 66 8.79 1.21 -11.00
N PRO A 67 7.65 0.54 -11.26
CA PRO A 67 6.55 0.49 -10.30
C PRO A 67 6.93 -0.16 -8.97
N PHE A 68 7.77 -1.20 -9.01
CA PHE A 68 8.26 -1.87 -7.79
C PHE A 68 9.15 -0.96 -6.95
N LEU A 69 9.95 -0.10 -7.61
CA LEU A 69 10.75 0.91 -6.92
C LEU A 69 9.87 1.96 -6.24
N VAL A 70 8.79 2.41 -6.90
CA VAL A 70 7.82 3.34 -6.29
C VAL A 70 7.17 2.73 -5.07
N GLU A 71 6.70 1.48 -5.16
CA GLU A 71 6.11 0.76 -4.04
C GLU A 71 7.09 0.64 -2.86
N ALA A 72 8.35 0.28 -3.13
CA ALA A 72 9.38 0.16 -2.10
C ALA A 72 9.69 1.51 -1.44
N TYR A 73 9.78 2.57 -2.23
CA TYR A 73 10.01 3.92 -1.72
C TYR A 73 8.86 4.41 -0.84
N ALA A 74 7.62 4.23 -1.28
CA ALA A 74 6.44 4.58 -0.50
C ALA A 74 6.39 3.81 0.82
N ALA A 75 6.63 2.50 0.79
CA ALA A 75 6.66 1.67 2.00
C ALA A 75 7.79 2.05 2.97
N ALA A 76 8.96 2.43 2.45
CA ALA A 76 10.08 2.90 3.26
C ALA A 76 9.76 4.26 3.90
N ALA A 77 9.18 5.19 3.14
CA ALA A 77 8.79 6.51 3.62
C ALA A 77 7.73 6.43 4.73
N VAL A 78 6.68 5.62 4.56
CA VAL A 78 5.66 5.39 5.60
C VAL A 78 6.29 4.81 6.86
N ARG A 79 7.21 3.84 6.73
CA ARG A 79 7.91 3.25 7.89
C ARG A 79 8.81 4.25 8.62
N ALA A 80 9.42 5.18 7.88
CA ALA A 80 10.25 6.24 8.42
C ALA A 80 9.45 7.41 9.01
N GLY A 81 8.12 7.40 8.88
CA GLY A 81 7.25 8.49 9.34
C GLY A 81 7.15 9.68 8.37
N ALA A 82 7.69 9.55 7.15
CA ALA A 82 7.61 10.53 6.07
C ALA A 82 6.47 10.23 5.08
N GLY A 83 5.42 9.55 5.54
CA GLY A 83 4.21 9.27 4.77
C GLY A 83 3.20 10.41 4.79
N LEU A 84 1.96 10.10 4.40
CA LEU A 84 0.80 11.00 4.40
C LEU A 84 0.17 11.17 5.78
N GLY A 85 0.49 10.29 6.75
CA GLY A 85 -0.11 10.29 8.09
C GLY A 85 -1.52 9.68 8.13
N LEU A 86 -1.89 8.91 7.10
CA LEU A 86 -3.21 8.27 7.02
C LEU A 86 -3.34 7.06 7.95
N SER A 87 -2.23 6.40 8.29
CA SER A 87 -2.19 5.18 9.11
C SER A 87 -2.96 5.32 10.41
N ASP A 88 -2.81 6.44 11.13
CA ASP A 88 -3.47 6.62 12.41
C ASP A 88 -4.99 6.78 12.26
N THR A 89 -5.42 7.49 11.21
CA THR A 89 -6.84 7.68 10.91
C THR A 89 -7.49 6.37 10.48
N VAL A 90 -6.81 5.60 9.64
CA VAL A 90 -7.27 4.27 9.21
C VAL A 90 -7.34 3.32 10.40
N LEU A 91 -6.34 3.32 11.28
CA LEU A 91 -6.34 2.50 12.49
C LEU A 91 -7.52 2.84 13.41
N ARG A 92 -7.80 4.13 13.63
CA ARG A 92 -8.97 4.57 14.43
C ARG A 92 -10.27 4.07 13.82
N GLU A 93 -10.43 4.15 12.50
CA GLU A 93 -11.64 3.67 11.83
C GLU A 93 -11.76 2.15 11.89
N MET A 94 -10.67 1.41 11.69
CA MET A 94 -10.65 -0.04 11.85
C MET A 94 -11.05 -0.46 13.27
N ASN A 95 -10.60 0.26 14.30
CA ASN A 95 -11.02 0.02 15.68
C ASN A 95 -12.50 0.33 15.90
N ARG A 96 -13.02 1.42 15.32
CA ARG A 96 -14.45 1.77 15.39
C ARG A 96 -15.33 0.69 14.80
N LEU A 97 -14.99 0.20 13.61
CA LEU A 97 -15.72 -0.88 12.93
C LEU A 97 -15.70 -2.18 13.73
N ARG A 98 -14.57 -2.51 14.36
CA ARG A 98 -14.47 -3.68 15.24
C ARG A 98 -15.32 -3.55 16.50
N ALA A 99 -15.33 -2.37 17.14
CA ALA A 99 -16.15 -2.13 18.33
C ALA A 99 -17.65 -2.25 18.02
N ALA A 100 -18.10 -1.75 16.86
CA ALA A 100 -19.48 -1.90 16.41
C ALA A 100 -19.87 -3.36 16.07
N ALA A 101 -18.90 -4.16 15.60
CA ALA A 101 -19.11 -5.57 15.23
C ALA A 101 -19.03 -6.55 16.42
N THR A 102 -18.66 -6.09 17.62
CA THR A 102 -18.66 -6.93 18.84
C THR A 102 -19.94 -6.65 19.62
N PRO A 103 -21.07 -7.32 19.34
CA PRO A 103 -22.28 -7.18 20.15
C PRO A 103 -21.98 -7.65 21.58
N ASN A 104 -22.42 -6.87 22.57
CA ASN A 104 -22.38 -7.21 23.99
C ASN A 104 -22.97 -8.60 24.22
N THR A 105 -22.12 -9.63 24.30
CA THR A 105 -22.50 -11.00 24.67
C THR A 105 -22.33 -11.16 26.19
N GLY A 106 -22.82 -10.17 26.93
CA GLY A 106 -22.51 -9.96 28.35
C GLY A 106 -23.71 -9.85 29.26
N GLU A 107 -24.93 -10.20 28.82
CA GLU A 107 -26.08 -10.17 29.73
C GLU A 107 -27.23 -11.07 29.26
N THR A 108 -27.06 -12.39 29.40
CA THR A 108 -28.16 -13.33 29.71
C THR A 108 -27.58 -14.55 30.42
N ALA A 109 -27.42 -14.45 31.74
CA ALA A 109 -27.54 -15.56 32.71
C ALA A 109 -27.53 -14.96 34.12
N PRO A 110 -28.27 -15.50 35.11
CA PRO A 110 -29.11 -16.71 35.10
C PRO A 110 -30.58 -16.48 34.74
#